data_AF-A0A420YVV3-F1
#
_entry.id   AF-A0A420YVV3-F1
#
_cell.length_a   1.000
_cell.length_b   1.000
_cell.length_c   1.000
_cell.angle_alpha   90.00
_cell.angle_beta   90.00
_cell.angle_gamma   90.00
#
_symmetry.space_group_name_H-M   'P 1'
#
loop_
_entity.id
_entity.type
_entity.pdbx_description
1 polymer ?
#
loop_
_entity_poly.entity_id
_entity_poly.type
_entity_poly.pdbx_seq_one_letter_code
_entity_poly.pdbx_strand_id
1 'polypeptide(L)'
;GQEFKKKYGVRPRFDKGVFLLNEGSLKTETGSLTYLNAKHKVIVDNAFYRVNGKKLGNICQDMAFANNKIYIISQNGKVNGGEGMLVIAEANSLKFLSEYTDEKLVALNPSHIAVVGDKIYLRTDKGIYVGGEQGGFKLIPETLQASKLNMKTVGDLVFALTQDNKVLMIQGDRVVASLALAEGTVSGLALSNNGSLFMSYTKPNRIAKLSQDPKAFKILEEQEVSEVDLAHNWTSSSRIFAYGNMLYIANGRSIYVHDFSAKKTSKWFDVDSKEYPTALTQYYNSLGLDDKGNVYYAALEGWGDKYKNNLTLIMDATKKTTILEKMGVNAFPAGFYTIPHKSKDKH
;
A
#
# COMPACT_ATOMS: atom_id res chain seq x y z
N GLY A 1 -22.47 -19.74 -46.65
CA GLY A 1 -22.61 -19.54 -45.19
C GLY A 1 -21.32 -18.94 -44.68
N GLN A 2 -21.36 -17.77 -44.05
CA GLN A 2 -20.19 -17.18 -43.40
C GLN A 2 -20.04 -17.77 -42.00
N GLU A 3 -18.97 -18.53 -41.78
CA GLU A 3 -18.56 -18.95 -40.44
C GLU A 3 -18.06 -17.75 -39.64
N PHE A 4 -18.84 -17.32 -38.65
CA PHE A 4 -18.37 -16.42 -37.60
C PHE A 4 -17.53 -17.19 -36.59
N LYS A 5 -16.20 -17.25 -36.79
CA LYS A 5 -15.27 -17.66 -35.72
C LYS A 5 -15.17 -16.55 -34.67
N LYS A 6 -16.02 -16.62 -33.64
CA LYS A 6 -15.91 -15.76 -32.46
C LYS A 6 -14.63 -16.13 -31.70
N LYS A 7 -13.59 -15.30 -31.82
CA LYS A 7 -12.35 -15.44 -31.06
C LYS A 7 -12.65 -15.10 -29.60
N TYR A 8 -12.83 -16.10 -28.75
CA TYR A 8 -12.93 -15.89 -27.30
C TYR A 8 -11.53 -15.58 -26.77
N GLY A 9 -11.25 -14.30 -26.51
CA GLY A 9 -10.06 -13.91 -25.76
C GLY A 9 -10.28 -14.23 -24.28
N VAL A 10 -9.41 -15.05 -23.69
CA VAL A 10 -9.37 -15.21 -22.22
C VAL A 10 -8.87 -13.89 -21.65
N ARG A 11 -9.77 -13.10 -21.05
CA ARG A 11 -9.40 -11.86 -20.37
C ARG A 11 -8.66 -12.21 -19.07
N PRO A 12 -7.57 -11.52 -18.71
CA PRO A 12 -6.90 -11.80 -17.46
C PRO A 12 -7.85 -11.57 -16.27
N ARG A 13 -7.77 -12.46 -15.28
CA ARG A 13 -8.72 -12.52 -14.16
C ARG A 13 -8.58 -11.31 -13.22
N PHE A 14 -7.37 -10.79 -13.09
CA PHE A 14 -7.02 -9.68 -12.19
C PHE A 14 -6.39 -8.53 -12.96
N ASP A 15 -7.09 -8.01 -13.98
CA ASP A 15 -6.58 -6.93 -14.84
C ASP A 15 -6.97 -5.51 -14.38
N LYS A 16 -7.91 -5.40 -13.44
CA LYS A 16 -8.46 -4.13 -12.92
C LYS A 16 -8.91 -4.32 -11.49
N GLY A 17 -8.81 -3.29 -10.66
CA GLY A 17 -9.29 -3.31 -9.28
C GLY A 17 -8.16 -3.11 -8.27
N VAL A 18 -8.40 -3.55 -7.04
CA VAL A 18 -7.52 -3.36 -5.90
C VAL A 18 -7.35 -4.69 -5.18
N PHE A 19 -6.17 -4.94 -4.63
CA PHE A 19 -5.98 -5.98 -3.63
C PHE A 19 -5.91 -5.38 -2.24
N LEU A 20 -6.59 -6.01 -1.30
CA LEU A 20 -6.35 -5.86 0.12
C LEU A 20 -5.39 -6.96 0.55
N LEU A 21 -4.17 -6.59 0.94
CA LEU A 21 -3.23 -7.51 1.56
C LEU A 21 -3.54 -7.60 3.05
N ASN A 22 -3.57 -8.81 3.57
CA ASN A 22 -3.78 -9.10 4.99
C ASN A 22 -2.50 -9.69 5.58
N GLU A 23 -2.09 -9.22 6.75
CA GLU A 23 -0.97 -9.78 7.50
C GLU A 23 -1.27 -11.23 7.93
N GLY A 24 -2.52 -11.48 8.32
CA GLY A 24 -2.93 -12.67 9.05
C GLY A 24 -2.54 -12.63 10.53
N SER A 25 -3.09 -13.54 11.32
CA SER A 25 -2.69 -13.70 12.72
C SER A 25 -1.34 -14.43 12.85
N LEU A 26 -0.39 -13.82 13.59
CA LEU A 26 0.93 -14.37 13.90
C LEU A 26 0.89 -15.85 14.33
N LYS A 27 -0.07 -16.22 15.18
CA LYS A 27 -0.11 -17.53 15.85
C LYS A 27 -0.89 -18.59 15.10
N THR A 28 -1.83 -18.20 14.23
CA THR A 28 -2.86 -19.13 13.74
C THR A 28 -3.08 -19.10 12.23
N GLU A 29 -2.59 -18.06 11.54
CA GLU A 29 -2.86 -17.84 10.13
C GLU A 29 -1.60 -17.41 9.37
N THR A 30 -1.74 -17.21 8.08
CA THR A 30 -0.74 -16.61 7.20
C THR A 30 -1.35 -15.39 6.52
N GLY A 31 -0.56 -14.63 5.76
CA GLY A 31 -1.11 -13.57 4.95
C GLY A 31 -2.07 -14.08 3.87
N SER A 32 -2.93 -13.18 3.40
CA SER A 32 -3.89 -13.46 2.32
C SER A 32 -4.08 -12.23 1.43
N LEU A 33 -4.56 -12.46 0.21
CA LEU A 33 -4.97 -11.40 -0.71
C LEU A 33 -6.47 -11.47 -0.94
N THR A 34 -7.16 -10.38 -0.65
CA THR A 34 -8.56 -10.17 -1.01
C THR A 34 -8.61 -9.27 -2.25
N TYR A 35 -9.28 -9.71 -3.31
CA TYR A 35 -9.46 -8.95 -4.54
C TYR A 35 -10.76 -8.17 -4.51
N LEU A 36 -10.70 -6.88 -4.87
CA LEU A 36 -11.81 -5.95 -4.88
C LEU A 36 -11.97 -5.32 -6.26
N ASN A 37 -13.20 -5.28 -6.77
CA ASN A 37 -13.52 -4.64 -8.04
C ASN A 37 -14.79 -3.80 -7.92
N ALA A 38 -14.61 -2.47 -7.85
CA ALA A 38 -15.71 -1.51 -7.76
C ALA A 38 -16.67 -1.58 -8.96
N LYS A 39 -16.14 -1.71 -10.18
CA LYS A 39 -16.95 -1.73 -11.43
C LYS A 39 -17.87 -2.95 -11.48
N HIS A 40 -17.34 -4.12 -11.15
CA HIS A 40 -18.10 -5.36 -11.18
C HIS A 40 -18.82 -5.66 -9.86
N LYS A 41 -18.61 -4.84 -8.82
CA LYS A 41 -19.16 -5.02 -7.47
C LYS A 41 -18.85 -6.40 -6.90
N VAL A 42 -17.58 -6.78 -6.93
CA VAL A 42 -17.10 -8.09 -6.44
C VAL A 42 -16.01 -7.91 -5.41
N ILE A 43 -16.08 -8.72 -4.34
CA ILE A 43 -14.99 -8.96 -3.39
C ILE A 43 -14.76 -10.46 -3.27
N VAL A 44 -13.53 -10.91 -3.59
CA VAL A 44 -13.09 -12.31 -3.51
C VAL A 44 -11.98 -12.41 -2.47
N ASP A 45 -12.25 -13.08 -1.36
CA ASP A 45 -11.27 -13.38 -0.32
C ASP A 45 -10.27 -14.45 -0.79
N ASN A 46 -9.10 -14.50 -0.16
CA ASN A 46 -8.11 -15.57 -0.35
C ASN A 46 -7.75 -15.86 -1.82
N ALA A 47 -7.73 -14.81 -2.66
CA ALA A 47 -7.57 -14.91 -4.11
C ALA A 47 -6.29 -15.67 -4.51
N PHE A 48 -5.17 -15.44 -3.83
CA PHE A 48 -3.92 -16.15 -4.07
C PHE A 48 -4.03 -17.65 -3.78
N TYR A 49 -4.60 -18.03 -2.63
CA TYR A 49 -4.80 -19.43 -2.27
C TYR A 49 -5.77 -20.13 -3.23
N ARG A 50 -6.86 -19.47 -3.63
CA ARG A 50 -7.83 -20.02 -4.60
C ARG A 50 -7.22 -20.29 -5.98
N VAL A 51 -6.17 -19.55 -6.37
CA VAL A 51 -5.48 -19.76 -7.65
C VAL A 51 -4.42 -20.85 -7.55
N ASN A 52 -3.69 -20.91 -6.43
CA ASN A 52 -2.44 -21.69 -6.35
C ASN A 52 -2.51 -22.90 -5.42
N GLY A 53 -3.51 -22.98 -4.52
CA GLY A 53 -3.51 -23.90 -3.38
C GLY A 53 -2.40 -23.61 -2.36
N LYS A 54 -1.73 -22.45 -2.48
CA LYS A 54 -0.58 -22.02 -1.66
C LYS A 54 -0.96 -20.85 -0.76
N LYS A 55 -0.41 -20.82 0.45
CA LYS A 55 -0.60 -19.73 1.43
C LYS A 55 0.49 -18.68 1.23
N LEU A 56 0.20 -17.39 1.44
CA LEU A 56 1.30 -16.41 1.49
C LEU A 56 2.13 -16.61 2.76
N GLY A 57 3.26 -15.90 2.87
CA GLY A 57 4.05 -15.91 4.11
C GLY A 57 3.27 -15.33 5.30
N ASN A 58 3.66 -15.70 6.51
CA ASN A 58 3.09 -15.20 7.76
C ASN A 58 3.51 -13.75 8.04
N ILE A 59 2.55 -12.90 8.42
CA ILE A 59 2.74 -11.47 8.64
C ILE A 59 3.21 -10.79 7.34
N CYS A 60 2.37 -10.85 6.30
CA CYS A 60 2.56 -10.07 5.07
C CYS A 60 2.46 -8.58 5.37
N GLN A 61 3.50 -7.80 5.10
CA GLN A 61 3.57 -6.39 5.51
C GLN A 61 3.36 -5.41 4.35
N ASP A 62 3.83 -5.75 3.14
CA ASP A 62 3.74 -4.82 2.01
C ASP A 62 3.75 -5.54 0.65
N MET A 63 3.33 -4.82 -0.39
CA MET A 63 3.24 -5.36 -1.75
C MET A 63 3.60 -4.32 -2.81
N ALA A 64 4.32 -4.75 -3.85
CA ALA A 64 4.65 -3.92 -5.00
C ALA A 64 4.24 -4.59 -6.31
N PHE A 65 3.86 -3.77 -7.29
CA PHE A 65 3.68 -4.19 -8.68
C PHE A 65 4.87 -3.71 -9.51
N ALA A 66 5.52 -4.61 -10.23
CA ALA A 66 6.53 -4.28 -11.24
C ALA A 66 6.74 -5.45 -12.19
N ASN A 67 7.24 -5.21 -13.40
CA ASN A 67 7.63 -6.27 -14.34
C ASN A 67 6.52 -7.30 -14.66
N ASN A 68 5.25 -6.88 -14.71
CA ASN A 68 4.06 -7.75 -14.80
C ASN A 68 3.94 -8.79 -13.65
N LYS A 69 4.62 -8.55 -12.53
CA LYS A 69 4.63 -9.37 -11.33
C LYS A 69 4.09 -8.57 -10.14
N ILE A 70 3.71 -9.33 -9.13
CA ILE A 70 3.43 -8.85 -7.77
C ILE A 70 4.53 -9.42 -6.87
N TYR A 71 5.08 -8.57 -6.01
CA TYR A 71 6.07 -8.91 -5.00
C TYR A 71 5.46 -8.64 -3.65
N ILE A 72 5.38 -9.66 -2.80
CA ILE A 72 4.76 -9.58 -1.47
C ILE A 72 5.83 -9.90 -0.46
N ILE A 73 6.03 -9.00 0.50
CA ILE A 73 7.00 -9.19 1.59
C ILE A 73 6.28 -9.53 2.89
N SER A 74 6.83 -10.50 3.63
CA SER A 74 6.36 -10.92 4.94
C SER A 74 7.51 -11.07 5.93
N GLN A 75 7.23 -10.89 7.23
CA GLN A 75 8.26 -10.93 8.28
C GLN A 75 8.62 -12.35 8.72
N ASN A 76 7.66 -13.27 8.71
CA ASN A 76 7.86 -14.61 9.27
C ASN A 76 7.84 -15.73 8.24
N GLY A 77 7.60 -15.41 6.96
CA GLY A 77 7.65 -16.36 5.85
C GLY A 77 6.90 -17.66 6.16
N LYS A 78 7.65 -18.77 6.26
CA LYS A 78 7.11 -20.14 6.28
C LYS A 78 6.35 -20.55 7.55
N VAL A 79 6.29 -19.70 8.57
CA VAL A 79 5.48 -19.95 9.78
C VAL A 79 4.02 -20.22 9.39
N ASN A 80 3.36 -21.14 10.12
CA ASN A 80 1.98 -21.59 9.88
C ASN A 80 1.72 -22.20 8.48
N GLY A 81 2.78 -22.72 7.84
CA GLY A 81 2.70 -23.34 6.52
C GLY A 81 2.57 -22.32 5.38
N GLY A 82 3.05 -21.09 5.59
CA GLY A 82 3.18 -20.09 4.55
C GLY A 82 4.30 -20.42 3.56
N GLU A 83 4.29 -19.74 2.43
CA GLU A 83 5.45 -19.66 1.52
C GLU A 83 6.52 -18.70 2.12
N GLY A 84 7.58 -18.41 1.38
CA GLY A 84 8.73 -17.62 1.82
C GLY A 84 8.43 -16.17 2.18
N MET A 85 9.46 -15.44 2.62
CA MET A 85 9.35 -14.06 3.05
C MET A 85 9.02 -13.15 1.87
N LEU A 86 9.75 -13.30 0.75
CA LEU A 86 9.44 -12.66 -0.51
C LEU A 86 8.70 -13.66 -1.41
N VAL A 87 7.42 -13.43 -1.67
CA VAL A 87 6.62 -14.20 -2.64
C VAL A 87 6.44 -13.40 -3.91
N ILE A 88 6.64 -14.06 -5.06
CA ILE A 88 6.53 -13.46 -6.39
C ILE A 88 5.46 -14.21 -7.20
N ALA A 89 4.55 -13.47 -7.81
CA ALA A 89 3.45 -14.02 -8.61
C ALA A 89 3.20 -13.18 -9.87
N GLU A 90 2.55 -13.76 -10.89
CA GLU A 90 2.08 -13.02 -12.06
C GLU A 90 0.99 -12.02 -11.65
N ALA A 91 1.12 -10.74 -12.05
CA ALA A 91 0.17 -9.71 -11.64
C ALA A 91 -1.25 -9.94 -12.17
N ASN A 92 -1.38 -10.47 -13.38
CA ASN A 92 -2.67 -10.57 -14.07
C ASN A 92 -3.45 -11.86 -13.75
N SER A 93 -2.78 -12.87 -13.19
CA SER A 93 -3.33 -14.20 -12.95
C SER A 93 -3.20 -14.68 -11.49
N LEU A 94 -2.35 -14.03 -10.70
CA LEU A 94 -1.88 -14.45 -9.37
C LEU A 94 -1.14 -15.79 -9.34
N LYS A 95 -0.79 -16.38 -10.49
CA LYS A 95 0.00 -17.62 -10.51
C LYS A 95 1.33 -17.40 -9.80
N PHE A 96 1.60 -18.24 -8.81
CA PHE A 96 2.87 -18.29 -8.11
C PHE A 96 4.02 -18.52 -9.10
N LEU A 97 5.09 -17.75 -8.95
CA LEU A 97 6.29 -17.86 -9.77
C LEU A 97 7.46 -18.39 -8.94
N SER A 98 7.74 -17.74 -7.82
CA SER A 98 8.86 -18.10 -6.95
C SER A 98 8.68 -17.52 -5.55
N GLU A 99 9.53 -18.00 -4.64
CA GLU A 99 9.71 -17.43 -3.30
C GLU A 99 11.21 -17.25 -3.02
N TYR A 100 11.55 -16.37 -2.08
CA TYR A 100 12.89 -16.24 -1.54
C TYR A 100 12.85 -16.05 -0.02
N THR A 101 13.65 -16.87 0.68
CA THR A 101 13.98 -16.75 2.09
C THR A 101 15.39 -17.32 2.31
N ASP A 102 16.24 -16.59 3.01
CA ASP A 102 17.48 -17.11 3.60
C ASP A 102 17.65 -16.57 5.02
N GLU A 103 18.62 -17.13 5.76
CA GLU A 103 18.88 -16.74 7.15
C GLU A 103 19.23 -15.25 7.28
N LYS A 104 19.91 -14.70 6.26
CA LYS A 104 20.27 -13.27 6.24
C LYS A 104 19.01 -12.41 6.15
N LEU A 105 18.08 -12.72 5.25
CA LEU A 105 16.82 -11.99 5.13
C LEU A 105 15.97 -12.09 6.39
N VAL A 106 15.90 -13.28 7.00
CA VAL A 106 15.21 -13.48 8.29
C VAL A 106 15.79 -12.53 9.35
N ALA A 107 17.13 -12.44 9.45
CA ALA A 107 17.81 -11.58 10.40
C ALA A 107 17.67 -10.06 10.12
N LEU A 108 17.13 -9.67 8.97
CA LEU A 108 16.83 -8.27 8.63
C LEU A 108 15.42 -7.84 9.09
N ASN A 109 14.47 -8.77 9.21
CA ASN A 109 13.08 -8.48 9.55
C ASN A 109 12.43 -7.43 8.60
N PRO A 110 12.32 -7.71 7.29
CA PRO A 110 11.82 -6.77 6.29
C PRO A 110 10.34 -6.47 6.48
N SER A 111 9.93 -5.23 6.21
CA SER A 111 8.55 -4.78 6.36
C SER A 111 7.97 -4.07 5.14
N HIS A 112 8.75 -3.35 4.35
CA HIS A 112 8.20 -2.65 3.18
C HIS A 112 9.00 -2.95 1.92
N ILE A 113 8.33 -2.90 0.77
CA ILE A 113 8.91 -3.28 -0.51
C ILE A 113 8.66 -2.22 -1.57
N ALA A 114 9.69 -1.93 -2.35
CA ALA A 114 9.59 -1.20 -3.61
C ALA A 114 10.37 -1.96 -4.69
N VAL A 115 9.94 -1.86 -5.94
CA VAL A 115 10.61 -2.53 -7.06
C VAL A 115 10.75 -1.56 -8.22
N VAL A 116 11.98 -1.42 -8.73
CA VAL A 116 12.31 -0.56 -9.87
C VAL A 116 13.25 -1.32 -10.78
N GLY A 117 12.84 -1.56 -12.03
CA GLY A 117 13.57 -2.42 -12.95
C GLY A 117 13.79 -3.81 -12.35
N ASP A 118 15.04 -4.25 -12.30
CA ASP A 118 15.47 -5.52 -11.72
C ASP A 118 15.73 -5.47 -10.19
N LYS A 119 15.61 -4.28 -9.57
CA LYS A 119 15.99 -4.05 -8.17
C LYS A 119 14.78 -4.11 -7.26
N ILE A 120 14.92 -4.89 -6.19
CA ILE A 120 13.99 -4.97 -5.07
C ILE A 120 14.61 -4.26 -3.87
N TYR A 121 13.91 -3.26 -3.36
CA TYR A 121 14.26 -2.52 -2.17
C TYR A 121 13.40 -3.03 -1.02
N LEU A 122 14.04 -3.52 0.03
CA LEU A 122 13.37 -3.95 1.26
C LEU A 122 13.73 -2.99 2.38
N ARG A 123 12.73 -2.31 2.94
CA ARG A 123 12.89 -1.63 4.23
C ARG A 123 12.92 -2.68 5.32
N THR A 124 13.91 -2.62 6.19
CA THR A 124 14.18 -3.58 7.27
C THR A 124 14.35 -2.82 8.59
N ASP A 125 14.57 -3.53 9.70
CA ASP A 125 14.90 -2.88 10.96
C ASP A 125 16.34 -2.34 11.00
N LYS A 126 17.14 -2.63 9.97
CA LYS A 126 18.54 -2.20 9.82
C LYS A 126 18.74 -1.26 8.62
N GLY A 127 17.68 -0.59 8.18
CA GLY A 127 17.68 0.29 7.00
C GLY A 127 17.10 -0.36 5.74
N ILE A 128 17.32 0.25 4.58
CA ILE A 128 16.86 -0.24 3.28
C ILE A 128 17.96 -1.04 2.61
N TYR A 129 17.62 -2.26 2.19
CA TYR A 129 18.50 -3.14 1.46
C TYR A 129 18.02 -3.27 0.01
N VAL A 130 18.94 -3.28 -0.93
CA VAL A 130 18.66 -3.50 -2.36
C VAL A 130 19.23 -4.83 -2.83
N GLY A 131 18.45 -5.58 -3.58
CA GLY A 131 18.81 -6.89 -4.13
C GLY A 131 17.91 -7.24 -5.33
N GLY A 132 17.78 -8.53 -5.63
CA GLY A 132 16.93 -9.03 -6.70
C GLY A 132 16.03 -10.18 -6.25
N GLU A 133 15.33 -10.80 -7.21
CA GLU A 133 14.40 -11.91 -6.95
C GLU A 133 15.08 -13.14 -6.32
N GLN A 134 16.39 -13.30 -6.55
CA GLN A 134 17.22 -14.38 -6.01
C GLN A 134 18.00 -13.96 -4.75
N GLY A 135 17.65 -12.82 -4.15
CA GLY A 135 18.33 -12.28 -2.97
C GLY A 135 19.50 -11.36 -3.30
N GLY A 136 20.61 -11.53 -2.57
CA GLY A 136 21.79 -10.67 -2.70
C GLY A 136 21.62 -9.27 -2.10
N PHE A 137 20.74 -9.14 -1.10
CA PHE A 137 20.40 -7.88 -0.45
C PHE A 137 21.61 -7.21 0.23
N LYS A 138 21.91 -5.97 -0.17
CA LYS A 138 22.97 -5.13 0.39
C LYS A 138 22.38 -3.84 0.97
N LEU A 139 22.87 -3.43 2.13
CA LEU A 139 22.45 -2.19 2.79
C LEU A 139 22.80 -0.98 1.93
N ILE A 140 21.88 -0.02 1.83
CA ILE A 140 22.16 1.36 1.41
C ILE A 140 22.48 2.16 2.69
N PRO A 141 23.76 2.49 2.97
CA PRO A 141 24.19 2.94 4.30
C PRO A 141 23.46 4.17 4.85
N GLU A 142 23.03 5.08 3.98
CA GLU A 142 22.37 6.33 4.33
C GLU A 142 20.90 6.12 4.76
N THR A 143 20.40 4.88 4.72
CA THR A 143 19.00 4.53 4.99
C THR A 143 18.78 3.87 6.35
N LEU A 144 19.78 3.83 7.23
CA LEU A 144 19.70 3.18 8.56
C LEU A 144 18.47 3.59 9.38
N GLN A 145 18.04 4.85 9.24
CA GLN A 145 16.89 5.42 9.96
C GLN A 145 15.57 5.30 9.17
N ALA A 146 15.46 4.42 8.16
CA ALA A 146 14.25 4.28 7.37
C ALA A 146 13.02 3.92 8.23
N SER A 147 12.02 4.79 8.18
CA SER A 147 10.75 4.62 8.88
C SER A 147 10.03 3.36 8.43
N LYS A 148 9.28 2.72 9.34
CA LYS A 148 8.42 1.56 9.02
C LYS A 148 7.16 2.05 8.30
N LEU A 149 7.33 2.56 7.09
CA LEU A 149 6.30 3.14 6.23
C LEU A 149 6.50 2.70 4.77
N ASN A 150 5.42 2.70 3.99
CA ASN A 150 5.50 2.41 2.55
C ASN A 150 6.45 3.37 1.84
N MET A 151 7.29 2.81 0.98
CA MET A 151 8.06 3.57 0.00
C MET A 151 7.20 3.91 -1.22
N LYS A 152 7.60 4.92 -2.01
CA LYS A 152 6.95 5.27 -3.28
C LYS A 152 7.94 5.28 -4.42
N THR A 153 7.54 4.77 -5.57
CA THR A 153 8.39 4.71 -6.78
C THR A 153 7.95 5.75 -7.80
N VAL A 154 8.89 6.51 -8.35
CA VAL A 154 8.65 7.45 -9.47
C VAL A 154 9.76 7.28 -10.50
N GLY A 155 9.43 6.74 -11.68
CA GLY A 155 10.44 6.35 -12.66
C GLY A 155 11.47 5.41 -12.02
N ASP A 156 12.74 5.78 -12.09
CA ASP A 156 13.84 5.00 -11.50
C ASP A 156 14.13 5.32 -10.02
N LEU A 157 13.33 6.17 -9.39
CA LEU A 157 13.55 6.63 -8.02
C LEU A 157 12.65 5.91 -7.03
N VAL A 158 13.20 5.65 -5.84
CA VAL A 158 12.47 5.23 -4.65
C VAL A 158 12.51 6.32 -3.60
N PHE A 159 11.35 6.68 -3.07
CA PHE A 159 11.17 7.67 -2.01
C PHE A 159 10.87 6.95 -0.69
N ALA A 160 11.61 7.31 0.36
CA ALA A 160 11.44 6.75 1.69
C ALA A 160 11.49 7.84 2.75
N LEU A 161 10.73 7.67 3.82
CA LEU A 161 10.78 8.53 5.00
C LEU A 161 11.75 7.95 6.03
N THR A 162 12.34 8.82 6.85
CA THR A 162 13.22 8.41 7.95
C THR A 162 12.72 8.90 9.31
N GLN A 163 13.14 8.22 10.37
CA GLN A 163 12.80 8.55 11.75
C GLN A 163 13.43 9.87 12.21
N ASP A 164 14.51 10.30 11.57
CA ASP A 164 15.13 11.62 11.74
C ASP A 164 14.51 12.69 10.80
N ASN A 165 13.27 12.47 10.37
CA ASN A 165 12.42 13.43 9.64
C ASN A 165 12.98 13.91 8.30
N LYS A 166 13.55 12.98 7.53
CA LYS A 166 13.98 13.22 6.15
C LYS A 166 13.10 12.46 5.17
N VAL A 167 13.08 12.98 3.96
CA VAL A 167 12.70 12.24 2.77
C VAL A 167 13.98 11.91 2.01
N LEU A 168 14.18 10.63 1.69
CA LEU A 168 15.29 10.15 0.87
C LEU A 168 14.79 9.90 -0.55
N MET A 169 15.59 10.29 -1.54
CA MET A 169 15.51 9.79 -2.91
C MET A 169 16.62 8.77 -3.13
N ILE A 170 16.25 7.56 -3.49
CA ILE A 170 17.15 6.44 -3.73
C ILE A 170 17.12 6.09 -5.21
N GLN A 171 18.28 5.85 -5.81
CA GLN A 171 18.41 5.35 -7.17
C GLN A 171 19.52 4.31 -7.22
N GLY A 172 19.22 3.12 -7.72
CA GLY A 172 20.18 2.02 -7.75
C GLY A 172 20.50 1.54 -6.33
N ASP A 173 21.72 1.77 -5.89
CA ASP A 173 22.24 1.30 -4.59
C ASP A 173 22.65 2.44 -3.66
N ARG A 174 22.21 3.67 -3.93
CA ARG A 174 22.57 4.86 -3.15
C ARG A 174 21.43 5.85 -3.00
N VAL A 175 21.53 6.70 -1.97
CA VAL A 175 20.73 7.91 -1.86
C VAL A 175 21.30 8.97 -2.81
N VAL A 176 20.47 9.48 -3.72
CA VAL A 176 20.86 10.50 -4.72
C VAL A 176 20.49 11.92 -4.30
N ALA A 177 19.52 12.06 -3.40
CA ALA A 177 19.17 13.32 -2.75
C ALA A 177 18.45 13.04 -1.43
N SER A 178 18.48 14.01 -0.52
CA SER A 178 17.72 13.96 0.73
C SER A 178 17.19 15.33 1.08
N LEU A 179 16.03 15.37 1.71
CA LEU A 179 15.41 16.60 2.19
C LEU A 179 15.05 16.42 3.66
N ALA A 180 15.67 17.21 4.54
CA ALA A 180 15.34 17.24 5.95
C ALA A 180 14.20 18.24 6.22
N LEU A 181 13.25 17.85 7.05
CA LEU A 181 12.30 18.81 7.62
C LEU A 181 12.99 19.70 8.65
N ALA A 182 12.71 21.00 8.60
CA ALA A 182 13.19 21.95 9.61
C ALA A 182 12.55 21.70 10.98
N GLU A 183 11.29 21.26 10.99
CA GLU A 183 10.51 20.92 12.17
C GLU A 183 9.48 19.83 11.86
N GLY A 184 9.00 19.15 12.90
CA GLY A 184 7.93 18.17 12.80
C GLY A 184 8.35 16.72 12.66
N THR A 185 7.35 15.85 12.48
CA THR A 185 7.50 14.40 12.41
C THR A 185 6.76 13.84 11.21
N VAL A 186 7.50 13.22 10.29
CA VAL A 186 6.97 12.62 9.06
C VAL A 186 5.93 11.52 9.37
N SER A 187 4.86 11.47 8.60
CA SER A 187 3.76 10.51 8.83
C SER A 187 3.23 9.81 7.58
N GLY A 188 3.62 10.23 6.38
CA GLY A 188 3.15 9.56 5.17
C GLY A 188 3.73 10.11 3.88
N LEU A 189 3.73 9.25 2.86
CA LEU A 189 4.01 9.58 1.47
C LEU A 189 2.88 9.09 0.58
N ALA A 190 2.38 9.96 -0.29
CA ALA A 190 1.37 9.61 -1.27
C ALA A 190 1.81 10.05 -2.67
N LEU A 191 1.91 9.09 -3.57
CA LEU A 191 2.02 9.36 -5.00
C LEU A 191 0.61 9.38 -5.60
N SER A 192 0.25 10.51 -6.19
CA SER A 192 -1.03 10.69 -6.86
C SER A 192 -0.99 10.17 -8.29
N ASN A 193 -2.14 9.82 -8.85
CA ASN A 193 -2.28 9.36 -10.24
C ASN A 193 -1.90 10.42 -11.28
N ASN A 194 -1.87 11.71 -10.92
CA ASN A 194 -1.35 12.79 -11.78
C ASN A 194 0.18 12.97 -11.70
N GLY A 195 0.87 12.07 -11.01
CA GLY A 195 2.32 12.11 -10.82
C GLY A 195 2.79 13.02 -9.68
N SER A 196 1.92 13.74 -8.98
CA SER A 196 2.31 14.56 -7.83
C SER A 196 2.69 13.69 -6.63
N LEU A 197 3.84 13.98 -6.01
CA LEU A 197 4.25 13.35 -4.75
C LEU A 197 3.95 14.29 -3.58
N PHE A 198 3.23 13.77 -2.59
CA PHE A 198 2.90 14.47 -1.37
C PHE A 198 3.51 13.77 -0.15
N MET A 199 3.80 14.56 0.87
CA MET A 199 4.22 14.12 2.19
C MET A 199 3.32 14.74 3.25
N SER A 200 2.96 13.98 4.28
CA SER A 200 2.34 14.50 5.50
C SER A 200 3.32 14.45 6.67
N TYR A 201 3.18 15.40 7.58
CA TYR A 201 3.93 15.46 8.83
C TYR A 201 3.12 16.18 9.92
N THR A 202 3.51 15.96 11.17
CA THR A 202 2.90 16.58 12.37
C THR A 202 3.87 17.48 13.10
N LYS A 203 3.36 18.33 14.00
CA LYS A 203 4.14 19.28 14.82
C LYS A 203 5.06 20.22 14.01
N PRO A 204 4.53 21.00 13.05
CA PRO A 204 3.12 21.31 12.82
C PRO A 204 2.41 20.32 11.88
N ASN A 205 1.08 20.32 11.93
CA ASN A 205 0.24 19.42 11.13
C ASN A 205 0.12 19.94 9.69
N ARG A 206 0.87 19.35 8.77
CA ARG A 206 1.02 19.86 7.40
C ARG A 206 1.06 18.77 6.35
N ILE A 207 0.64 19.15 5.15
CA ILE A 207 0.81 18.39 3.92
C ILE A 207 1.67 19.22 2.98
N ALA A 208 2.73 18.61 2.44
CA ALA A 208 3.62 19.23 1.48
C ALA A 208 3.61 18.49 0.13
N LYS A 209 3.68 19.25 -0.96
CA LYS A 209 3.98 18.74 -2.30
C LYS A 209 5.49 18.80 -2.52
N LEU A 210 6.07 17.69 -2.97
CA LEU A 210 7.51 17.53 -3.14
C LEU A 210 7.92 17.58 -4.62
N SER A 211 9.09 18.16 -4.90
CA SER A 211 9.74 17.99 -6.20
C SER A 211 10.30 16.58 -6.33
N GLN A 212 10.43 16.10 -7.57
CA GLN A 212 10.97 14.77 -7.89
C GLN A 212 12.30 14.81 -8.64
N ASP A 213 12.90 16.00 -8.80
CA ASP A 213 14.22 16.17 -9.40
C ASP A 213 15.32 16.03 -8.34
N PRO A 214 16.21 15.04 -8.43
CA PRO A 214 17.33 14.88 -7.50
C PRO A 214 18.25 16.11 -7.43
N LYS A 215 18.37 16.89 -8.51
CA LYS A 215 19.22 18.10 -8.54
C LYS A 215 18.57 19.31 -7.86
N ALA A 216 17.26 19.26 -7.64
CA ALA A 216 16.48 20.37 -7.11
C ALA A 216 15.46 19.88 -6.07
N PHE A 217 15.86 18.93 -5.22
CA PHE A 217 14.94 18.33 -4.25
C PHE A 217 14.53 19.30 -3.14
N LYS A 218 13.26 19.68 -3.12
CA LYS A 218 12.66 20.62 -2.16
C LYS A 218 11.16 20.38 -1.96
N ILE A 219 10.62 21.00 -0.91
CA ILE A 219 9.18 21.27 -0.79
C ILE A 219 8.82 22.34 -1.82
N LEU A 220 7.81 22.06 -2.64
CA LEU A 220 7.28 23.00 -3.64
C LEU A 220 6.20 23.90 -3.04
N GLU A 221 5.36 23.31 -2.20
CA GLU A 221 4.27 23.98 -1.50
C GLU A 221 3.93 23.17 -0.25
N GLU A 222 3.58 23.85 0.84
CA GLU A 222 3.11 23.25 2.08
C GLU A 222 1.82 23.94 2.54
N GLN A 223 0.91 23.15 3.12
CA GLN A 223 -0.41 23.60 3.55
C GLN A 223 -0.72 23.02 4.92
N GLU A 224 -1.29 23.86 5.79
CA GLU A 224 -1.76 23.46 7.11
C GLU A 224 -3.03 22.61 7.01
N VAL A 225 -3.14 21.64 7.91
CA VAL A 225 -4.35 20.84 8.10
C VAL A 225 -4.77 20.96 9.56
N SER A 226 -5.94 21.52 9.84
CA SER A 226 -6.39 21.75 11.22
C SER A 226 -7.54 20.82 11.65
N GLU A 227 -8.25 20.25 10.68
CA GLU A 227 -9.50 19.52 10.90
C GLU A 227 -9.30 18.04 11.27
N VAL A 228 -8.10 17.50 11.05
CA VAL A 228 -7.77 16.10 11.29
C VAL A 228 -6.29 15.92 11.61
N ASP A 229 -5.97 15.08 12.59
CA ASP A 229 -4.60 14.78 12.98
C ASP A 229 -3.90 13.89 11.93
N LEU A 230 -2.71 14.31 11.49
CA LEU A 230 -1.85 13.54 10.58
C LEU A 230 -0.87 12.62 11.33
N ALA A 231 -1.03 12.41 12.63
CA ALA A 231 -0.19 11.48 13.39
C ALA A 231 -0.41 10.04 12.96
N HIS A 232 0.70 9.31 12.88
CA HIS A 232 0.75 7.90 12.51
C HIS A 232 0.61 7.03 13.78
N ASN A 233 -0.63 6.79 14.21
CA ASN A 233 -0.90 6.02 15.43
C ASN A 233 -0.99 4.52 15.13
N TRP A 234 0.08 3.79 15.43
CA TRP A 234 0.16 2.31 15.40
C TRP A 234 0.01 1.65 14.03
N THR A 235 0.08 2.40 12.92
CA THR A 235 -0.01 1.86 11.56
C THR A 235 1.39 1.55 10.98
N SER A 236 1.44 0.99 9.78
CA SER A 236 2.64 0.92 8.93
C SER A 236 2.36 1.50 7.52
N SER A 237 1.11 1.89 7.25
CA SER A 237 0.73 2.58 6.02
C SER A 237 0.92 4.09 6.09
N SER A 238 1.13 4.74 4.94
CA SER A 238 1.05 6.21 4.85
C SER A 238 -0.22 6.77 5.51
N ARG A 239 -0.12 7.94 6.17
CA ARG A 239 -1.27 8.66 6.73
C ARG A 239 -2.21 9.23 5.67
N ILE A 240 -1.66 9.64 4.53
CA ILE A 240 -2.36 10.26 3.42
C ILE A 240 -2.39 9.35 2.19
N PHE A 241 -3.46 9.43 1.41
CA PHE A 241 -3.66 8.72 0.15
C PHE A 241 -4.16 9.71 -0.90
N ALA A 242 -3.55 9.76 -2.08
CA ALA A 242 -3.79 10.83 -3.04
C ALA A 242 -4.49 10.37 -4.33
N TYR A 243 -5.42 11.19 -4.82
CA TYR A 243 -6.01 11.10 -6.15
C TYR A 243 -6.18 12.51 -6.73
N GLY A 244 -5.49 12.81 -7.84
CA GLY A 244 -5.33 14.17 -8.33
C GLY A 244 -4.70 15.08 -7.26
N ASN A 245 -5.41 16.14 -6.89
CA ASN A 245 -5.05 17.05 -5.80
C ASN A 245 -5.87 16.81 -4.52
N MET A 246 -6.58 15.68 -4.44
CA MET A 246 -7.40 15.30 -3.28
C MET A 246 -6.64 14.28 -2.43
N LEU A 247 -6.45 14.57 -1.15
CA LEU A 247 -5.70 13.74 -0.23
C LEU A 247 -6.61 13.24 0.89
N TYR A 248 -6.83 11.93 0.93
CA TYR A 248 -7.75 11.26 1.84
C TYR A 248 -7.03 10.79 3.10
N ILE A 249 -7.70 10.98 4.24
CA ILE A 249 -7.16 10.77 5.58
C ILE A 249 -8.22 10.04 6.41
N ALA A 250 -7.97 8.78 6.77
CA ALA A 250 -8.85 8.02 7.66
C ALA A 250 -8.70 8.53 9.11
N ASN A 251 -9.79 8.79 9.80
CA ASN A 251 -9.80 9.21 11.20
C ASN A 251 -10.93 8.50 11.94
N GLY A 252 -10.63 7.31 12.41
CA GLY A 252 -11.66 6.43 12.94
C GLY A 252 -12.66 6.02 11.86
N ARG A 253 -13.95 6.15 12.18
CA ARG A 253 -15.06 5.96 11.23
C ARG A 253 -15.25 7.14 10.29
N SER A 254 -14.49 8.21 10.42
CA SER A 254 -14.61 9.36 9.51
C SER A 254 -13.47 9.33 8.51
N ILE A 255 -13.74 9.69 7.27
CA ILE A 255 -12.71 9.94 6.26
C ILE A 255 -12.75 11.42 5.94
N TYR A 256 -11.61 12.08 6.05
CA TYR A 256 -11.41 13.47 5.66
C TYR A 256 -10.74 13.52 4.29
N VAL A 257 -10.97 14.60 3.56
CA VAL A 257 -10.26 14.92 2.34
C VAL A 257 -9.71 16.33 2.42
N HIS A 258 -8.43 16.48 2.09
CA HIS A 258 -7.78 17.74 1.87
C HIS A 258 -7.70 18.01 0.36
N ASP A 259 -8.39 19.05 -0.09
CA ASP A 259 -8.26 19.57 -1.45
C ASP A 259 -7.08 20.53 -1.49
N PHE A 260 -5.96 20.06 -2.04
CA PHE A 260 -4.70 20.81 -2.09
C PHE A 260 -4.80 22.03 -3.01
N SER A 261 -5.73 22.04 -3.98
CA SER A 261 -5.95 23.21 -4.83
C SER A 261 -6.79 24.27 -4.11
N ALA A 262 -7.82 23.86 -3.38
CA ALA A 262 -8.67 24.76 -2.60
C ALA A 262 -8.09 25.12 -1.23
N LYS A 263 -6.98 24.50 -0.80
CA LYS A 263 -6.35 24.66 0.52
C LYS A 263 -7.31 24.43 1.67
N LYS A 264 -8.16 23.41 1.52
CA LYS A 264 -9.27 23.16 2.43
C LYS A 264 -9.36 21.69 2.77
N THR A 265 -9.47 21.40 4.06
CA THR A 265 -9.84 20.07 4.54
C THR A 265 -11.32 20.05 4.89
N SER A 266 -11.97 18.93 4.59
CA SER A 266 -13.36 18.72 5.00
C SER A 266 -13.60 17.25 5.28
N LYS A 267 -14.58 16.96 6.14
CA LYS A 267 -15.06 15.59 6.31
C LYS A 267 -15.67 15.12 4.99
N TRP A 268 -15.14 14.04 4.43
CA TRP A 268 -15.55 13.49 3.15
C TRP A 268 -16.69 12.48 3.30
N PHE A 269 -16.57 11.56 4.27
CA PHE A 269 -17.52 10.46 4.46
C PHE A 269 -17.49 9.95 5.90
N ASP A 270 -18.66 9.56 6.42
CA ASP A 270 -18.78 8.80 7.66
C ASP A 270 -19.03 7.33 7.30
N VAL A 271 -18.11 6.46 7.73
CA VAL A 271 -18.23 5.02 7.62
C VAL A 271 -19.36 4.58 8.54
N ASP A 272 -20.50 4.27 7.91
CA ASP A 272 -21.64 3.63 8.55
C ASP A 272 -21.79 2.22 7.99
N SER A 273 -21.80 1.24 8.89
CA SER A 273 -22.04 -0.17 8.55
C SER A 273 -23.33 -0.57 9.23
N LYS A 274 -24.25 -1.14 8.43
CA LYS A 274 -25.56 -1.57 8.94
C LYS A 274 -25.44 -2.72 9.93
N GLU A 275 -24.44 -3.58 9.76
CA GLU A 275 -24.21 -4.77 10.58
C GLU A 275 -23.33 -4.46 11.80
N TYR A 276 -22.36 -3.55 11.66
CA TYR A 276 -21.51 -3.10 12.76
C TYR A 276 -21.58 -1.56 12.93
N PRO A 277 -22.73 -1.04 13.41
CA PRO A 277 -22.92 0.40 13.56
C PRO A 277 -21.90 1.01 14.55
N THR A 278 -21.46 0.25 15.55
CA THR A 278 -20.54 0.75 16.59
C THR A 278 -19.41 -0.21 16.99
N ALA A 279 -19.43 -1.48 16.55
CA ALA A 279 -18.49 -2.49 17.03
C ALA A 279 -17.06 -2.32 16.50
N LEU A 280 -16.91 -1.71 15.32
CA LEU A 280 -15.60 -1.51 14.69
C LEU A 280 -14.88 -0.34 15.35
N THR A 281 -13.75 -0.63 16.01
CA THR A 281 -12.99 0.36 16.77
C THR A 281 -11.52 0.46 16.37
N GLN A 282 -11.04 -0.45 15.52
CA GLN A 282 -9.65 -0.50 15.09
C GLN A 282 -9.53 -0.29 13.58
N TYR A 283 -8.74 0.72 13.20
CA TYR A 283 -8.63 1.24 11.82
C TYR A 283 -7.20 1.13 11.30
N TYR A 284 -6.60 -0.03 11.55
CA TYR A 284 -5.24 -0.39 11.17
C TYR A 284 -5.10 -0.40 9.65
N ASN A 285 -4.09 0.29 9.09
CA ASN A 285 -3.79 0.39 7.64
C ASN A 285 -5.04 0.44 6.73
N SER A 286 -5.99 1.28 7.12
CA SER A 286 -7.41 1.09 6.82
C SER A 286 -7.87 1.66 5.49
N LEU A 287 -7.04 2.39 4.75
CA LEU A 287 -7.48 3.16 3.58
C LEU A 287 -6.69 2.81 2.31
N GLY A 288 -7.39 2.88 1.17
CA GLY A 288 -6.83 2.75 -0.16
C GLY A 288 -7.60 3.54 -1.21
N LEU A 289 -6.97 3.81 -2.35
CA LEU A 289 -7.57 4.50 -3.49
C LEU A 289 -7.22 3.77 -4.79
N ASP A 290 -8.17 3.63 -5.70
CA ASP A 290 -7.87 3.22 -7.08
C ASP A 290 -7.60 4.38 -8.03
N ASP A 291 -7.23 4.04 -9.26
CA ASP A 291 -6.89 4.97 -10.33
C ASP A 291 -8.07 5.80 -10.85
N LYS A 292 -9.28 5.54 -10.36
CA LYS A 292 -10.51 6.30 -10.64
C LYS A 292 -10.97 7.10 -9.43
N GLY A 293 -10.21 7.02 -8.33
CA GLY A 293 -10.50 7.67 -7.08
C GLY A 293 -11.45 6.89 -6.18
N ASN A 294 -11.92 5.68 -6.53
CA ASN A 294 -12.76 4.93 -5.58
C ASN A 294 -11.98 4.70 -4.28
N VAL A 295 -12.68 4.84 -3.16
CA VAL A 295 -12.09 4.75 -1.82
C VAL A 295 -12.38 3.36 -1.26
N TYR A 296 -11.34 2.71 -0.75
CA TYR A 296 -11.40 1.39 -0.15
C TYR A 296 -11.09 1.53 1.33
N TYR A 297 -11.85 0.82 2.15
CA TYR A 297 -11.71 0.93 3.60
C TYR A 297 -11.79 -0.42 4.30
N ALA A 298 -10.98 -0.62 5.33
CA ALA A 298 -11.00 -1.79 6.20
C ALA A 298 -11.04 -1.38 7.68
N ALA A 299 -11.79 -2.12 8.49
CA ALA A 299 -11.80 -1.95 9.93
C ALA A 299 -12.00 -3.29 10.65
N LEU A 300 -11.56 -3.34 11.90
CA LEU A 300 -11.66 -4.48 12.79
C LEU A 300 -12.45 -4.09 14.04
N GLU A 301 -13.14 -5.05 14.66
CA GLU A 301 -13.70 -4.86 16.00
C GLU A 301 -12.59 -4.58 17.02
N GLY A 302 -11.45 -5.27 16.91
CA GLY A 302 -10.29 -5.05 17.77
C GLY A 302 -9.16 -6.05 17.52
N TRP A 303 -8.21 -6.10 18.47
CA TRP A 303 -7.06 -7.01 18.46
C TRP A 303 -7.42 -8.42 18.99
N GLY A 304 -6.43 -9.33 19.02
CA GLY A 304 -6.61 -10.68 19.56
C GLY A 304 -7.47 -11.52 18.63
N ASP A 305 -8.56 -12.11 19.11
CA ASP A 305 -9.54 -12.83 18.28
C ASP A 305 -10.62 -11.92 17.68
N LYS A 306 -10.74 -10.68 18.16
CA LYS A 306 -11.79 -9.74 17.71
C LYS A 306 -11.61 -9.30 16.26
N TYR A 307 -10.41 -9.42 15.69
CA TYR A 307 -10.17 -9.10 14.27
C TYR A 307 -11.03 -9.94 13.31
N LYS A 308 -11.53 -11.10 13.75
CA LYS A 308 -12.42 -11.96 12.94
C LYS A 308 -13.75 -11.27 12.63
N ASN A 309 -14.16 -10.33 13.48
CA ASN A 309 -15.24 -9.40 13.19
C ASN A 309 -14.64 -8.18 12.52
N ASN A 310 -14.73 -8.16 11.19
CA ASN A 310 -14.12 -7.12 10.37
C ASN A 310 -14.97 -6.75 9.18
N LEU A 311 -14.74 -5.51 8.72
CA LEU A 311 -15.44 -4.88 7.61
C LEU A 311 -14.48 -4.51 6.50
N THR A 312 -14.92 -4.70 5.27
CA THR A 312 -14.29 -4.12 4.08
C THR A 312 -15.34 -3.42 3.20
N LEU A 313 -15.03 -2.18 2.81
CA LEU A 313 -15.89 -1.33 1.99
C LEU A 313 -15.22 -0.94 0.67
N ILE A 314 -16.06 -0.79 -0.35
CA ILE A 314 -15.74 -0.05 -1.57
C ILE A 314 -16.70 1.13 -1.64
N MET A 315 -16.19 2.35 -1.83
CA MET A 315 -16.97 3.58 -1.89
C MET A 315 -16.68 4.34 -3.18
N ASP A 316 -17.71 4.96 -3.74
CA ASP A 316 -17.62 5.87 -4.88
C ASP A 316 -17.15 7.24 -4.37
N ALA A 317 -15.96 7.68 -4.80
CA ALA A 317 -15.40 8.97 -4.35
C ALA A 317 -16.27 10.18 -4.72
N THR A 318 -16.87 10.13 -5.92
CA THR A 318 -17.60 11.24 -6.49
C THR A 318 -19.00 11.34 -5.89
N LYS A 319 -19.68 10.21 -5.78
CA LYS A 319 -21.04 10.14 -5.22
C LYS A 319 -21.06 10.12 -3.70
N LYS A 320 -19.92 9.83 -3.05
CA LYS A 320 -19.81 9.67 -1.60
C LYS A 320 -20.81 8.62 -1.08
N THR A 321 -20.82 7.46 -1.72
CA THR A 321 -21.74 6.35 -1.38
C THR A 321 -21.00 5.03 -1.33
N THR A 322 -21.49 4.11 -0.50
CA THR A 322 -20.99 2.73 -0.48
C THR A 322 -21.44 1.98 -1.73
N ILE A 323 -20.47 1.43 -2.46
CA ILE A 323 -20.70 0.54 -3.61
C ILE A 323 -20.95 -0.89 -3.11
N LEU A 324 -20.12 -1.36 -2.18
CA LEU A 324 -20.19 -2.72 -1.65
C LEU A 324 -19.62 -2.77 -0.24
N GLU A 325 -20.25 -3.60 0.59
CA GLU A 325 -19.86 -3.93 1.96
C GLU A 325 -19.69 -5.44 2.07
N LYS A 326 -18.62 -5.89 2.73
CA LYS A 326 -18.39 -7.31 2.99
C LYS A 326 -17.63 -7.54 4.29
N MET A 327 -18.11 -8.50 5.07
CA MET A 327 -17.52 -8.91 6.35
C MET A 327 -16.62 -10.13 6.21
N GLY A 328 -15.68 -10.29 7.15
CA GLY A 328 -14.88 -11.50 7.29
C GLY A 328 -13.92 -11.76 6.12
N VAL A 329 -13.52 -10.70 5.41
CA VAL A 329 -12.64 -10.78 4.23
C VAL A 329 -11.31 -10.05 4.42
N ASN A 330 -11.06 -9.54 5.62
CA ASN A 330 -9.74 -9.05 6.00
C ASN A 330 -9.28 -9.67 7.32
N ALA A 331 -7.97 -9.64 7.55
CA ALA A 331 -7.33 -10.21 8.74
C ALA A 331 -6.04 -9.43 9.03
N PHE A 332 -6.16 -8.37 9.84
CA PHE A 332 -5.10 -7.37 10.02
C PHE A 332 -4.65 -6.82 8.65
N PRO A 333 -5.37 -5.83 8.10
CA PRO A 333 -5.00 -5.26 6.80
C PRO A 333 -3.55 -4.71 6.84
N ALA A 334 -2.75 -5.10 5.86
CA ALA A 334 -1.41 -4.56 5.63
C ALA A 334 -1.47 -3.33 4.71
N GLY A 335 -2.47 -3.31 3.82
CA GLY A 335 -2.76 -2.16 2.96
C GLY A 335 -3.59 -2.53 1.75
N PHE A 336 -3.99 -1.49 1.01
CA PHE A 336 -4.68 -1.60 -0.27
C PHE A 336 -3.75 -1.23 -1.42
N TYR A 337 -3.76 -2.05 -2.46
CA TYR A 337 -2.82 -1.97 -3.57
C TYR A 337 -3.56 -2.01 -4.89
N THR A 338 -3.55 -0.88 -5.57
CA THR A 338 -4.24 -0.71 -6.84
C THR A 338 -3.47 -1.38 -7.96
N ILE A 339 -4.17 -2.21 -8.74
CA ILE A 339 -3.62 -2.84 -9.93
C ILE A 339 -3.30 -1.72 -10.93
N PRO A 340 -2.04 -1.52 -11.32
CA PRO A 340 -1.68 -0.48 -12.27
C PRO A 340 -2.38 -0.75 -13.61
N HIS A 341 -3.01 0.27 -14.19
CA HIS A 341 -3.38 0.17 -15.60
C HIS A 341 -2.10 0.25 -16.40
N LYS A 342 -1.91 -0.70 -17.32
CA LYS A 342 -0.97 -0.47 -18.41
C LYS A 342 -1.44 0.79 -19.12
N SER A 343 -0.73 1.90 -18.93
CA SER A 343 -0.83 2.98 -19.89
C SER A 343 -0.57 2.33 -21.24
N LYS A 344 -1.41 2.66 -22.23
CA LYS A 344 -1.04 2.39 -23.62
C LYS A 344 0.07 3.36 -24.00
N ASP A 345 1.19 3.31 -23.29
CA ASP A 345 2.38 4.02 -23.72
C ASP A 345 2.90 3.23 -24.90
N LYS A 346 2.54 3.77 -26.06
CA LYS A 346 3.11 3.45 -27.35
C LYS A 346 4.61 3.70 -27.23
N HIS A 347 5.39 2.62 -27.27
CA HIS A 347 6.69 2.68 -27.91
C HIS A 347 6.48 2.42 -29.40
#